data_AF-A0A950XJE2-F1
#
_entry.id   AF-A0A950XJE2-F1
#
_cell.length_a   1.000
_cell.length_b   1.000
_cell.length_c   1.000
_cell.angle_alpha   90.00
_cell.angle_beta   90.00
_cell.angle_gamma   90.00
#
_symmetry.space_group_name_H-M   'P 1'
#
loop_
_entity.id
_entity.type
_entity.pdbx_description
1 polymer ?
#
loop_
_entity_poly.entity_id
_entity_poly.type
_entity_poly.pdbx_seq_one_letter_code
_entity_poly.pdbx_strand_id
1 'polypeptide(L)'
;TLLRVPTLIACGDHDLLTPDEYSRKMAASLPRSELVIVAGASHLALLDKPDAINDGLLRLVRRATPSRAALRLRRMREKLRLRRG
;
A
#
# COMPACT_ATOMS: atom_id res chain seq x y z
N THR A 1 -10.90 -9.84 2.31
CA THR A 1 -9.69 -10.11 1.49
C THR A 1 -9.02 -8.79 1.13
N LEU A 2 -7.73 -8.79 0.73
CA LEU A 2 -7.00 -7.56 0.34
C LEU A 2 -7.32 -7.04 -1.07
N LEU A 3 -8.13 -7.75 -1.86
CA LEU A 3 -8.41 -7.46 -3.28
C LEU A 3 -8.92 -6.03 -3.57
N ARG A 4 -9.53 -5.36 -2.58
CA ARG A 4 -10.07 -4.00 -2.73
C ARG A 4 -9.30 -2.94 -1.92
N VAL A 5 -8.29 -3.35 -1.18
CA VAL A 5 -7.49 -2.48 -0.31
C VAL A 5 -6.27 -2.00 -1.11
N PRO A 6 -5.97 -0.69 -1.16
CA PRO A 6 -4.70 -0.22 -1.70
C PRO A 6 -3.54 -0.87 -0.96
N THR A 7 -2.56 -1.41 -1.68
CA THR A 7 -1.42 -2.11 -1.10
C THR A 7 -0.12 -1.60 -1.70
N LEU A 8 0.94 -1.55 -0.90
CA LEU A 8 2.30 -1.37 -1.37
C LEU A 8 3.06 -2.66 -1.07
N ILE A 9 3.78 -3.16 -2.07
CA ILE A 9 4.71 -4.28 -1.94
C ILE A 9 6.08 -3.71 -2.30
N ALA A 10 7.05 -3.86 -1.41
CA ALA A 10 8.40 -3.37 -1.66
C ALA A 10 9.45 -4.38 -1.18
N CYS A 11 10.49 -4.60 -1.98
CA CYS A 11 11.63 -5.44 -1.63
C CYS A 11 12.87 -4.99 -2.41
N GLY A 12 14.03 -5.49 -2.02
CA GLY A 12 15.26 -5.38 -2.81
C GLY A 12 15.35 -6.46 -3.89
N ASP A 13 16.08 -6.20 -4.96
CA ASP A 13 16.41 -7.19 -6.01
C ASP A 13 17.65 -8.06 -5.67
N HIS A 14 18.42 -7.70 -4.64
CA HIS A 14 19.54 -8.48 -4.09
C HIS A 14 19.19 -9.14 -2.75
N ASP A 15 17.89 -9.31 -2.49
CA ASP A 15 17.41 -10.05 -1.33
C ASP A 15 17.59 -11.56 -1.54
N LEU A 16 18.57 -12.13 -0.85
CA LEU A 16 18.86 -13.56 -0.88
C LEU A 16 17.97 -14.40 0.05
N LEU A 17 17.28 -13.77 1.00
CA LEU A 17 16.36 -14.45 1.93
C LEU A 17 14.97 -14.57 1.31
N THR A 18 14.49 -13.49 0.73
CA THR A 18 13.19 -13.41 0.05
C THR A 18 13.34 -12.78 -1.33
N PRO A 19 13.76 -13.57 -2.34
CA PRO A 19 13.89 -13.10 -3.72
C PRO A 19 12.64 -12.36 -4.24
N ASP A 20 12.86 -11.35 -5.09
CA ASP A 20 11.84 -10.43 -5.58
C ASP A 20 10.71 -11.11 -6.38
N GLU A 21 10.96 -12.32 -6.90
CA GLU A 21 9.96 -13.18 -7.52
C GLU A 21 8.70 -13.38 -6.66
N TYR A 22 8.86 -13.50 -5.33
CA TYR A 22 7.72 -13.62 -4.43
C TYR A 22 6.90 -12.33 -4.38
N SER A 23 7.56 -11.18 -4.32
CA SER A 23 6.91 -9.87 -4.38
C SER A 23 6.19 -9.65 -5.72
N ARG A 24 6.77 -10.09 -6.83
CA ARG A 24 6.12 -10.07 -8.16
C ARG A 24 4.86 -10.94 -8.19
N LYS A 25 4.93 -12.16 -7.65
CA LYS A 25 3.77 -13.06 -7.53
C LYS A 25 2.65 -12.47 -6.66
N MET A 26 3.00 -11.84 -5.54
CA MET A 26 2.03 -11.13 -4.70
C MET A 26 1.38 -9.96 -5.45
N ALA A 27 2.17 -9.15 -6.17
CA ALA A 27 1.66 -8.02 -6.94
C ALA A 27 0.68 -8.47 -8.04
N ALA A 28 1.02 -9.54 -8.76
CA ALA A 28 0.15 -10.14 -9.78
C ALA A 28 -1.21 -10.61 -9.21
N SER A 29 -1.25 -10.98 -7.93
CA SER A 29 -2.47 -11.46 -7.25
C SER A 29 -3.32 -10.32 -6.65
N LEU A 30 -2.79 -9.10 -6.59
CA LEU A 30 -3.42 -7.96 -5.92
C LEU A 30 -3.62 -6.79 -6.90
N PRO A 31 -4.82 -6.63 -7.49
CA PRO A 31 -5.07 -5.65 -8.55
C PRO A 31 -4.96 -4.18 -8.10
N ARG A 32 -4.93 -3.92 -6.78
CA ARG A 32 -4.75 -2.57 -6.20
C ARG A 32 -3.39 -2.40 -5.50
N SER A 33 -2.44 -3.27 -5.84
CA SER A 33 -1.07 -3.15 -5.35
C SER A 33 -0.23 -2.24 -6.23
N GLU A 34 0.80 -1.65 -5.64
CA GLU A 34 1.95 -1.09 -6.32
C GLU A 34 3.17 -1.92 -5.89
N LEU A 35 4.02 -2.29 -6.84
CA LEU A 35 5.27 -2.99 -6.59
C LEU A 35 6.45 -2.04 -6.75
N VAL A 36 7.32 -1.98 -5.74
CA VAL A 36 8.58 -1.24 -5.76
C VAL A 36 9.72 -2.22 -5.55
N ILE A 37 10.53 -2.44 -6.60
CA ILE A 37 11.76 -3.22 -6.51
C ILE A 37 12.92 -2.24 -6.37
N VAL A 38 13.63 -2.28 -5.24
CA VAL A 38 14.73 -1.36 -4.94
C VAL A 38 16.04 -1.94 -5.49
N ALA A 39 16.57 -1.29 -6.52
CA ALA A 39 17.74 -1.77 -7.23
C ALA A 39 19.01 -1.80 -6.36
N GLY A 40 19.70 -2.94 -6.39
CA GLY A 40 20.88 -3.23 -5.59
C GLY A 40 20.63 -3.31 -4.08
N ALA A 41 19.38 -3.44 -3.61
CA ALA A 41 19.08 -3.48 -2.18
C ALA A 41 18.98 -4.93 -1.67
N SER A 42 19.46 -5.14 -0.45
CA SER A 42 19.34 -6.43 0.25
C SER A 42 17.94 -6.65 0.87
N HIS A 43 17.81 -7.66 1.72
CA HIS A 43 16.58 -7.95 2.46
C HIS A 43 16.04 -6.76 3.26
N LEU A 44 16.93 -6.00 3.89
CA LEU A 44 16.56 -4.82 4.68
C LEU A 44 16.52 -3.55 3.80
N ALA A 45 15.84 -3.61 2.66
CA ALA A 45 15.80 -2.53 1.66
C ALA A 45 15.38 -1.17 2.24
N LEU A 46 14.52 -1.16 3.27
CA LEU A 46 14.08 0.06 3.96
C LEU A 46 15.20 0.74 4.76
N LEU A 47 16.22 0.01 5.18
CA LEU A 47 17.39 0.54 5.88
C LEU A 47 18.55 0.83 4.91
N ASP A 48 18.71 -0.03 3.90
CA ASP A 48 19.77 0.05 2.90
C ASP A 48 19.57 1.26 1.97
N LYS A 49 18.38 1.37 1.36
CA LYS A 49 18.04 2.39 0.36
C LYS A 49 16.60 2.89 0.58
N PRO A 50 16.39 3.78 1.58
CA PRO A 50 15.05 4.12 2.08
C PRO A 50 14.17 4.91 1.11
N ASP A 51 14.76 5.70 0.21
CA ASP A 51 14.03 6.72 -0.56
C ASP A 51 12.88 6.14 -1.39
N ALA A 52 13.13 5.06 -2.14
CA ALA A 52 12.12 4.42 -2.98
C ALA A 52 10.93 3.88 -2.17
N ILE A 53 11.21 3.38 -0.96
CA ILE A 53 10.20 2.85 -0.05
C ILE A 53 9.42 4.00 0.59
N ASN A 54 10.10 5.06 1.06
CA ASN A 54 9.46 6.24 1.62
C ASN A 54 8.49 6.89 0.63
N ASP A 55 8.92 7.03 -0.63
CA ASP A 55 8.06 7.54 -1.70
C ASP A 55 6.85 6.64 -1.96
N GLY A 56 7.06 5.32 -1.96
CA GLY A 56 5.98 4.33 -2.05
C GLY A 56 4.96 4.47 -0.92
N LEU A 57 5.44 4.66 0.31
CA LEU A 57 4.59 4.86 1.50
C LEU A 57 3.76 6.13 1.39
N LEU A 58 4.36 7.24 0.94
CA LEU A 58 3.63 8.50 0.70
C LEU A 58 2.52 8.31 -0.34
N ARG A 59 2.81 7.60 -1.45
CA ARG A 59 1.81 7.27 -2.47
C ARG A 59 0.70 6.37 -1.92
N LEU A 60 1.05 5.38 -1.10
CA LEU A 60 0.08 4.50 -0.44
C LEU A 60 -0.88 5.30 0.47
N VAL A 61 -0.36 6.15 1.34
CA VAL A 61 -1.17 6.98 2.25
C VAL A 61 -2.13 7.86 1.46
N ARG A 62 -1.68 8.47 0.36
CA ARG A 62 -2.53 9.27 -0.53
C ARG A 62 -3.66 8.45 -1.16
N ARG A 63 -3.39 7.22 -1.60
CA ARG A 63 -4.42 6.31 -2.16
C ARG A 63 -5.39 5.74 -1.12
N ALA A 64 -4.89 5.50 0.10
CA ALA A 64 -5.65 4.87 1.18
C ALA A 64 -6.54 5.88 1.94
N THR A 65 -6.18 7.16 1.93
CA THR A 65 -6.92 8.19 2.67
C THR A 65 -8.10 8.72 1.83
N PRO A 66 -9.36 8.56 2.29
CA PRO A 66 -10.50 9.15 1.59
C PRO A 66 -10.42 10.68 1.65
N SER A 67 -10.95 11.34 0.62
CA SER A 67 -11.03 12.81 0.62
C SER A 67 -11.82 13.32 1.84
N ARG A 68 -11.49 14.53 2.32
CA ARG A 68 -12.24 15.17 3.43
C ARG A 68 -13.75 15.23 3.16
N ALA A 69 -14.13 15.43 1.90
CA ALA A 69 -15.53 15.40 1.46
C ALA A 69 -16.16 14.00 1.63
N ALA A 70 -15.47 12.94 1.20
CA ALA A 70 -15.94 11.57 1.39
C ALA A 70 -16.09 11.21 2.89
N LEU A 71 -15.15 11.66 3.74
CA LEU A 71 -15.26 11.49 5.20
C LEU A 71 -16.45 12.24 5.78
N ARG A 72 -16.72 13.48 5.36
CA ARG A 72 -17.91 14.23 5.79
C ARG A 72 -19.21 13.53 5.37
N LEU A 73 -19.29 13.06 4.13
CA LEU A 73 -20.47 12.34 3.63
C LEU A 73 -20.71 11.04 4.43
N ARG A 74 -19.64 10.29 4.74
CA ARG A 74 -19.74 9.09 5.59
C ARG A 74 -20.32 9.41 6.97
N ARG A 75 -19.78 10.43 7.67
CA ARG A 75 -20.30 10.87 8.98
C ARG A 75 -21.76 11.33 8.91
N MET A 76 -22.15 12.05 7.85
CA MET A 76 -23.53 12.50 7.68
C MET A 76 -24.48 11.32 7.48
N ARG A 77 -24.10 10.33 6.66
CA ARG A 77 -24.88 9.11 6.45
C ARG A 77 -25.05 8.29 7.73
N GLU A 78 -24.01 8.18 8.56
CA GLU A 78 -24.10 7.52 9.87
C GLU A 78 -25.06 8.25 10.81
N LYS A 79 -24.98 9.59 10.91
CA LYS A 79 -25.92 10.38 11.72
C LYS A 79 -27.38 10.22 11.25
N LEU A 80 -27.62 10.18 9.94
CA LEU A 80 -28.97 9.97 9.39
C LEU A 80 -29.51 8.56 9.66
N ARG A 81 -28.66 7.55 9.73
CA ARG A 81 -29.04 6.18 10.11
C ARG A 81 -29.44 6.10 11.59
N LEU A 82 -28.69 6.76 12.47
CA LEU A 82 -28.96 6.79 13.91
C LEU A 82 -30.24 7.55 14.28
N ARG A 83 -30.68 8.50 13.45
CA ARG A 83 -31.92 9.27 13.68
C ARG A 83 -33.19 8.58 13.17
N ARG A 84 -33.06 7.43 12.51
CA ARG A 84 -34.17 6.67 11.88
C ARG A 84 -34.47 5.34 12.58
N GLY A 85 -33.80 5.04 13.70
CA GLY A 85 -34.06 3.90 14.55
C GLY A 85 -34.39 4.32 15.97
#